data_AF-A0A5B0HAC1-F1
#
_entry.id   AF-A0A5B0HAC1-F1
#
_cell.length_a   1.000
_cell.length_b   1.000
_cell.length_c   1.000
_cell.angle_alpha   90.00
_cell.angle_beta   90.00
_cell.angle_gamma   90.00
#
_symmetry.space_group_name_H-M   'P 1'
#
loop_
_entity.id
_entity.type
_entity.pdbx_description
1 polymer ?
#
loop_
_entity_poly.entity_id
_entity_poly.type
_entity_poly.pdbx_seq_one_letter_code
_entity_poly.pdbx_strand_id
1 'polypeptide(L)'
;MALNAPTPVDPPEPPIISERDRRFMALAQAAAEEARAAGEVPVGAVLVRGDEVIARGFNHPIGAHDPSAHAEMVALRAAAQVVENYRLPGCELYVTLEPCLMCAGAIMHARIARVVFGARDPKTGACGSVVDAFANPQLNHHTTVSGGVLEAECGAALKSFFAERRRASREARAAACAAANGESAPSEPL
;
A
#
# COMPACT_ATOMS: atom_id res chain seq x y z
N MET A 1 -30.13 34.32 -32.07
CA MET A 1 -29.79 33.05 -31.40
C MET A 1 -28.65 33.32 -30.45
N ALA A 2 -28.95 33.52 -29.17
CA ALA A 2 -27.91 33.66 -28.13
C ALA A 2 -27.38 32.25 -27.81
N LEU A 3 -26.07 32.07 -27.95
CA LEU A 3 -25.36 30.85 -27.59
C LEU A 3 -25.38 30.76 -26.06
N ASN A 4 -26.07 29.75 -25.51
CA ASN A 4 -26.02 29.46 -24.08
C ASN A 4 -24.59 29.05 -23.72
N ALA A 5 -23.94 29.85 -22.89
CA ALA A 5 -22.69 29.46 -22.26
C ALA A 5 -22.95 28.24 -21.34
N PRO A 6 -22.05 27.23 -21.33
CA PRO A 6 -22.17 26.12 -20.41
C PRO A 6 -22.08 26.64 -18.98
N THR A 7 -23.05 26.25 -18.15
CA THR A 7 -23.06 26.49 -16.71
C THR A 7 -21.78 25.93 -16.08
N PRO A 8 -21.15 26.62 -15.12
CA PRO A 8 -20.06 26.07 -14.34
C PRO A 8 -20.53 24.76 -13.70
N VAL A 9 -19.86 23.66 -14.04
CA VAL A 9 -20.05 22.39 -13.34
C VAL A 9 -19.32 22.56 -12.02
N ASP A 10 -20.05 22.54 -10.91
CA ASP A 10 -19.45 22.57 -9.58
C ASP A 10 -18.37 21.47 -9.48
N PRO A 11 -17.25 21.74 -8.78
CA PRO A 11 -16.24 20.72 -8.57
C PRO A 11 -16.90 19.50 -7.91
N PRO A 12 -16.58 18.26 -8.35
CA PRO A 12 -17.20 17.08 -7.78
C PRO A 12 -16.97 17.06 -6.26
N GLU A 13 -18.05 16.84 -5.50
CA GLU A 13 -17.97 16.65 -4.06
C GLU A 13 -16.92 15.58 -3.73
N PRO A 14 -16.11 15.79 -2.67
CA PRO A 14 -15.12 14.80 -2.27
C PRO A 14 -15.81 13.45 -2.01
N PRO A 15 -15.21 12.32 -2.43
CA PRO A 15 -15.84 11.02 -2.31
C PRO A 15 -16.17 10.72 -0.85
N ILE A 16 -17.44 10.43 -0.58
CA ILE A 16 -17.91 10.09 0.76
C ILE A 16 -17.27 8.77 1.19
N ILE A 17 -16.36 8.82 2.16
CA ILE A 17 -15.79 7.62 2.79
C ILE A 17 -16.92 6.90 3.52
N SER A 18 -17.28 5.70 3.04
CA SER A 18 -18.38 4.92 3.61
C SER A 18 -17.94 4.07 4.80
N GLU A 19 -18.90 3.63 5.63
CA GLU A 19 -18.62 2.65 6.69
C GLU A 19 -18.12 1.32 6.12
N ARG A 20 -18.59 0.95 4.92
CA ARG A 20 -18.07 -0.21 4.18
C ARG A 20 -16.60 -0.06 3.86
N ASP A 21 -16.17 1.14 3.46
CA ASP A 21 -14.75 1.41 3.18
C ASP A 21 -13.91 1.31 4.45
N ARG A 22 -14.39 1.85 5.58
CA ARG A 22 -13.71 1.70 6.88
C ARG A 22 -13.59 0.23 7.29
N ARG A 23 -14.65 -0.56 7.13
CA ARG A 23 -14.66 -2.00 7.44
C ARG A 23 -13.61 -2.77 6.64
N PHE A 24 -13.55 -2.58 5.31
CA PHE A 24 -12.58 -3.27 4.49
C PHE A 24 -11.15 -2.75 4.66
N MET A 25 -10.98 -1.46 4.93
CA MET A 25 -9.68 -0.91 5.30
C MET A 25 -9.15 -1.50 6.61
N ALA A 26 -10.02 -1.72 7.61
CA ALA A 26 -9.63 -2.40 8.84
C ALA A 26 -9.14 -3.84 8.59
N LEU A 27 -9.72 -4.56 7.62
CA LEU A 27 -9.20 -5.88 7.20
C LEU A 27 -7.84 -5.76 6.50
N ALA A 28 -7.62 -4.72 5.70
CA ALA A 28 -6.31 -4.44 5.11
C ALA A 28 -5.26 -4.08 6.19
N GLN A 29 -5.66 -3.39 7.26
CA GLN A 29 -4.79 -3.13 8.42
C GLN A 29 -4.42 -4.43 9.17
N ALA A 30 -5.35 -5.39 9.29
CA ALA A 30 -5.02 -6.70 9.85
C ALA A 30 -3.96 -7.42 9.01
N ALA A 31 -4.06 -7.40 7.67
CA ALA A 31 -3.02 -7.93 6.79
C ALA A 31 -1.70 -7.14 6.89
N ALA A 32 -1.75 -5.83 7.11
CA ALA A 32 -0.55 -5.02 7.35
C ALA A 32 0.18 -5.41 8.65
N GLU A 33 -0.55 -5.87 9.66
CA GLU A 33 0.05 -6.39 10.89
C GLU A 33 0.74 -7.75 10.65
N GLU A 34 0.26 -8.57 9.72
CA GLU A 34 0.96 -9.79 9.28
C GLU A 34 2.32 -9.45 8.64
N ALA A 35 2.37 -8.44 7.77
CA ALA A 35 3.64 -7.89 7.25
C ALA A 35 4.56 -7.43 8.40
N ARG A 36 4.02 -6.67 9.36
CA ARG A 36 4.80 -6.18 10.51
C ARG A 36 5.41 -7.34 11.31
N ALA A 37 4.61 -8.37 11.59
CA ALA A 37 5.03 -9.56 12.32
C ALA A 37 6.13 -10.33 11.58
N ALA A 38 6.12 -10.30 10.24
CA ALA A 38 7.17 -10.86 9.39
C ALA A 38 8.42 -9.97 9.27
N GLY A 39 8.44 -8.78 9.90
CA GLY A 39 9.56 -7.83 9.80
C GLY A 39 9.58 -7.00 8.50
N GLU A 40 8.48 -7.04 7.75
CA GLU A 40 8.26 -6.34 6.49
C GLU A 40 7.60 -4.98 6.72
N VAL A 41 7.68 -4.07 5.74
CA VAL A 41 6.97 -2.78 5.82
C VAL A 41 5.46 -3.06 5.95
N PRO A 42 4.75 -2.47 6.94
CA PRO A 42 3.37 -2.83 7.27
C PRO A 42 2.38 -2.25 6.26
N VAL A 43 2.30 -2.88 5.10
CA VAL A 43 1.31 -2.60 4.06
C VAL A 43 0.49 -3.85 3.83
N GLY A 44 -0.82 -3.70 3.85
CA GLY A 44 -1.77 -4.77 3.65
C GLY A 44 -2.84 -4.36 2.65
N ALA A 45 -3.42 -5.34 1.98
CA ALA A 45 -4.44 -5.17 0.98
C ALA A 45 -5.49 -6.27 1.06
N VAL A 46 -6.74 -5.92 0.76
CA VAL A 46 -7.82 -6.88 0.55
C VAL A 46 -8.53 -6.57 -0.75
N LEU A 47 -8.84 -7.62 -1.51
CA LEU A 47 -9.63 -7.52 -2.73
C LEU A 47 -11.02 -8.10 -2.47
N VAL A 48 -12.05 -7.33 -2.82
CA VAL A 48 -13.45 -7.69 -2.58
C VAL A 48 -14.27 -7.69 -3.87
N ARG A 49 -15.38 -8.41 -3.88
CA ARG A 49 -16.45 -8.31 -4.88
C ARG A 49 -17.79 -8.30 -4.16
N GLY A 50 -18.49 -7.17 -4.23
CA GLY A 50 -19.61 -6.94 -3.31
C GLY A 50 -19.11 -6.96 -1.86
N ASP A 51 -19.79 -7.68 -0.97
CA ASP A 51 -19.37 -7.78 0.44
C ASP A 51 -18.39 -8.92 0.75
N GLU A 52 -18.00 -9.70 -0.27
CA GLU A 52 -17.12 -10.85 -0.11
C GLU A 52 -15.65 -10.48 -0.33
N VAL A 53 -14.77 -10.92 0.57
CA VAL A 53 -13.32 -10.84 0.41
C VAL A 53 -12.85 -12.02 -0.43
N ILE A 54 -12.38 -11.76 -1.64
CA ILE A 54 -11.85 -12.79 -2.56
C ILE A 54 -10.42 -13.16 -2.17
N ALA A 55 -9.61 -12.16 -1.83
CA ALA A 55 -8.20 -12.35 -1.53
C ALA A 55 -7.70 -11.31 -0.54
N ARG A 56 -6.61 -11.67 0.13
CA ARG A 56 -5.83 -10.78 0.99
C ARG A 56 -4.37 -10.86 0.55
N GLY A 57 -3.63 -9.79 0.78
CA GLY A 57 -2.20 -9.72 0.53
C GLY A 57 -1.54 -8.77 1.49
N PHE A 58 -0.28 -9.03 1.80
CA PHE A 58 0.55 -8.12 2.56
C PHE A 58 1.94 -8.07 1.94
N ASN A 59 2.67 -7.01 2.24
CA ASN A 59 4.00 -6.79 1.69
C ASN A 59 4.98 -7.84 2.23
N HIS A 60 5.63 -8.60 1.34
CA HIS A 60 6.60 -9.64 1.70
C HIS A 60 7.84 -9.67 0.76
N PRO A 61 8.41 -8.53 0.32
CA PRO A 61 9.50 -8.54 -0.65
C PRO A 61 10.82 -9.08 -0.10
N ILE A 62 11.13 -8.88 1.19
CA ILE A 62 12.38 -9.35 1.79
C ILE A 62 12.35 -10.86 1.93
N GLY A 63 11.32 -11.40 2.59
CA GLY A 63 11.22 -12.82 2.88
C GLY A 63 10.93 -13.68 1.65
N ALA A 64 10.26 -13.12 0.62
CA ALA A 64 9.97 -13.84 -0.61
C ALA A 64 11.10 -13.71 -1.64
N HIS A 65 12.08 -12.84 -1.39
CA HIS A 65 13.09 -12.44 -2.36
C HIS A 65 12.48 -12.01 -3.71
N ASP A 66 11.31 -11.37 -3.66
CA ASP A 66 10.52 -10.98 -4.83
C ASP A 66 10.27 -9.46 -4.76
N PRO A 67 10.91 -8.65 -5.62
CA PRO A 67 10.72 -7.20 -5.61
C PRO A 67 9.30 -6.78 -5.99
N SER A 68 8.49 -7.69 -6.54
CA SER A 68 7.09 -7.45 -6.89
C SER A 68 6.11 -7.84 -5.79
N ALA A 69 6.55 -8.45 -4.67
CA ALA A 69 5.69 -8.95 -3.61
C ALA A 69 5.12 -7.85 -2.68
N HIS A 70 4.58 -6.79 -3.27
CA HIS A 70 3.77 -5.80 -2.61
C HIS A 70 2.38 -6.35 -2.27
N ALA A 71 1.72 -5.77 -1.28
CA ALA A 71 0.41 -6.23 -0.80
C ALA A 71 -0.64 -6.32 -1.93
N GLU A 72 -0.70 -5.32 -2.81
CA GLU A 72 -1.61 -5.26 -3.94
C GLU A 72 -1.31 -6.38 -4.95
N MET A 73 -0.04 -6.61 -5.25
CA MET A 73 0.39 -7.64 -6.19
C MET A 73 0.05 -9.04 -5.67
N VAL A 74 0.29 -9.28 -4.39
CA VAL A 74 -0.05 -10.55 -3.72
C VAL A 74 -1.56 -10.77 -3.76
N ALA A 75 -2.37 -9.76 -3.39
CA ALA A 75 -3.82 -9.86 -3.40
C ALA A 75 -4.39 -10.10 -4.81
N LEU A 76 -3.89 -9.37 -5.82
CA LEU A 76 -4.31 -9.53 -7.22
C LEU A 76 -3.97 -10.92 -7.76
N ARG A 77 -2.75 -11.42 -7.50
CA ARG A 77 -2.33 -12.77 -7.91
C ARG A 77 -3.21 -13.83 -7.27
N ALA A 78 -3.44 -13.75 -5.96
CA ALA A 78 -4.29 -14.68 -5.24
C ALA A 78 -5.73 -14.67 -5.76
N ALA A 79 -6.31 -13.48 -5.98
CA ALA A 79 -7.65 -13.36 -6.53
C ALA A 79 -7.77 -13.91 -7.95
N ALA A 80 -6.78 -13.66 -8.81
CA ALA A 80 -6.78 -14.18 -10.17
C ALA A 80 -6.73 -15.71 -10.22
N GLN A 81 -6.05 -16.36 -9.25
CA GLN A 81 -6.08 -17.82 -9.10
C GLN A 81 -7.47 -18.30 -8.64
N VAL A 82 -8.06 -17.66 -7.65
CA VAL A 82 -9.41 -18.01 -7.15
C VAL A 82 -10.48 -17.87 -8.22
N VAL A 83 -10.40 -16.82 -9.04
CA VAL A 83 -11.37 -16.53 -10.11
C VAL A 83 -11.03 -17.25 -11.42
N GLU A 84 -9.84 -17.86 -11.52
CA GLU A 84 -9.28 -18.44 -12.75
C GLU A 84 -9.29 -17.45 -13.93
N ASN A 85 -9.10 -16.16 -13.64
CA ASN A 85 -9.10 -15.10 -14.63
C ASN A 85 -8.18 -13.95 -14.21
N TYR A 86 -7.36 -13.48 -15.14
CA TYR A 86 -6.49 -12.33 -14.90
C TYR A 86 -7.26 -11.00 -14.81
N ARG A 87 -8.47 -10.94 -15.38
CA ARG A 87 -9.37 -9.79 -15.24
C ARG A 87 -10.31 -10.00 -14.07
N LEU A 88 -10.42 -8.96 -13.25
CA LEU A 88 -11.19 -8.91 -12.02
C LEU A 88 -12.20 -7.74 -12.06
N PRO A 89 -13.05 -7.65 -13.10
CA PRO A 89 -14.04 -6.58 -13.19
C PRO A 89 -15.06 -6.67 -12.04
N GLY A 90 -15.53 -5.51 -11.59
CA GLY A 90 -16.44 -5.41 -10.44
C GLY A 90 -15.77 -5.69 -9.09
N CYS A 91 -14.47 -6.00 -9.07
CA CYS A 91 -13.71 -6.08 -7.82
C CYS A 91 -13.24 -4.68 -7.38
N GLU A 92 -13.15 -4.50 -6.07
CA GLU A 92 -12.60 -3.31 -5.43
C GLU A 92 -11.39 -3.71 -4.58
N LEU A 93 -10.33 -2.90 -4.64
CA LEU A 93 -9.10 -3.10 -3.89
C LEU A 93 -8.99 -2.09 -2.76
N TYR A 94 -8.82 -2.58 -1.54
CA TYR A 94 -8.53 -1.76 -0.35
C TYR A 94 -7.08 -1.97 0.05
N VAL A 95 -6.29 -0.90 0.22
CA VAL A 95 -4.87 -0.98 0.57
C VAL A 95 -4.47 0.10 1.57
N THR A 96 -3.65 -0.24 2.57
CA THR A 96 -3.35 0.70 3.66
C THR A 96 -2.47 1.89 3.26
N LEU A 97 -1.72 1.77 2.17
CA LEU A 97 -0.85 2.81 1.62
C LEU A 97 -1.19 3.05 0.15
N GLU A 98 -1.06 4.30 -0.30
CA GLU A 98 -1.21 4.67 -1.71
C GLU A 98 -0.34 3.78 -2.62
N PRO A 99 -0.94 3.14 -3.65
CA PRO A 99 -0.20 2.29 -4.57
C PRO A 99 0.95 3.00 -5.27
N CYS A 100 2.07 2.30 -5.42
CA CYS A 100 3.18 2.76 -6.26
C CYS A 100 2.89 2.52 -7.75
N LEU A 101 3.76 3.01 -8.65
CA LEU A 101 3.56 2.90 -10.10
C LEU A 101 3.44 1.44 -10.60
N MET A 102 4.19 0.51 -10.01
CA MET A 102 4.11 -0.93 -10.33
C MET A 102 2.71 -1.47 -10.02
N CYS A 103 2.22 -1.25 -8.80
CA CYS A 103 0.92 -1.71 -8.36
C CYS A 103 -0.21 -1.04 -9.16
N ALA A 104 -0.09 0.27 -9.44
CA ALA A 104 -1.05 0.99 -10.27
C ALA A 104 -1.20 0.37 -11.67
N GLY A 105 -0.08 0.02 -12.33
CA GLY A 105 -0.10 -0.67 -13.62
C GLY A 105 -0.78 -2.04 -13.54
N ALA A 106 -0.47 -2.83 -12.50
CA ALA A 106 -1.08 -4.14 -12.31
C ALA A 106 -2.60 -4.06 -12.07
N ILE A 107 -3.05 -3.10 -11.25
CA ILE A 107 -4.47 -2.79 -11.01
C ILE A 107 -5.18 -2.47 -12.34
N MET A 108 -4.55 -1.67 -13.20
CA MET A 108 -5.10 -1.35 -14.52
C MET A 108 -5.23 -2.59 -15.40
N HIS A 109 -4.20 -3.42 -15.46
CA HIS A 109 -4.22 -4.68 -16.23
C HIS A 109 -5.28 -5.66 -15.73
N ALA A 110 -5.50 -5.70 -14.41
CA ALA A 110 -6.51 -6.54 -13.78
C ALA A 110 -7.95 -5.99 -13.92
N ARG A 111 -8.15 -4.79 -14.47
CA ARG A 111 -9.49 -4.17 -14.65
C ARG A 111 -10.28 -4.02 -13.35
N ILE A 112 -9.58 -3.71 -12.26
CA ILE A 112 -10.21 -3.37 -10.98
C ILE A 112 -11.13 -2.16 -11.16
N ALA A 113 -12.32 -2.21 -10.56
CA ALA A 113 -13.31 -1.14 -10.72
C ALA A 113 -13.00 0.07 -9.83
N ARG A 114 -12.51 -0.19 -8.61
CA ARG A 114 -12.21 0.85 -7.63
C ARG A 114 -11.01 0.50 -6.76
N VAL A 115 -10.15 1.47 -6.51
CA VAL A 115 -9.09 1.42 -5.52
C VAL A 115 -9.42 2.36 -4.39
N VAL A 116 -9.35 1.87 -3.17
CA VAL A 116 -9.51 2.65 -1.94
C VAL A 116 -8.24 2.52 -1.13
N PHE A 117 -7.57 3.63 -0.83
CA PHE A 117 -6.34 3.60 -0.04
C PHE A 117 -6.42 4.41 1.24
N GLY A 118 -5.60 4.02 2.22
CA GLY A 118 -5.51 4.69 3.50
C GLY A 118 -4.62 5.92 3.45
N ALA A 119 -3.34 5.74 3.80
CA ALA A 119 -2.37 6.83 3.84
C ALA A 119 -1.82 7.17 2.45
N ARG A 120 -1.52 8.45 2.21
CA ARG A 120 -0.75 8.88 1.03
C ARG A 120 0.72 8.46 1.10
N ASP A 121 1.32 8.22 -0.06
CA ASP A 121 2.77 8.01 -0.18
C ASP A 121 3.42 9.19 -0.94
N PRO A 122 3.97 10.19 -0.22
CA PRO A 122 4.60 11.36 -0.84
C PRO A 122 5.92 11.03 -1.57
N LYS A 123 6.45 9.80 -1.44
CA LYS A 123 7.73 9.42 -2.05
C LYS A 123 7.57 8.64 -3.34
N THR A 124 6.58 7.75 -3.41
CA THR A 124 6.41 6.87 -4.59
C THR A 124 4.96 6.67 -5.05
N GLY A 125 4.00 7.34 -4.42
CA GLY A 125 2.58 7.19 -4.70
C GLY A 125 2.18 7.57 -6.13
N ALA A 126 1.40 6.71 -6.77
CA ALA A 126 0.98 6.82 -8.16
C ALA A 126 -0.53 7.13 -8.34
N CYS A 127 -1.20 7.52 -7.25
CA CYS A 127 -2.59 7.95 -7.22
C CYS A 127 -2.72 9.44 -6.86
N GLY A 128 -1.75 10.25 -7.29
CA GLY A 128 -1.75 11.70 -7.15
C GLY A 128 -0.67 12.29 -6.26
N SER A 129 0.10 11.48 -5.51
CA SER A 129 1.20 12.03 -4.69
C SER A 129 2.44 12.41 -5.50
N VAL A 130 2.99 11.48 -6.30
CA VAL A 130 4.16 11.76 -7.16
C VAL A 130 3.74 11.79 -8.62
N VAL A 131 2.95 10.81 -9.03
CA VAL A 131 2.29 10.75 -10.33
C VAL A 131 0.83 10.39 -10.12
N ASP A 132 -0.02 10.77 -11.07
CA ASP A 132 -1.40 10.27 -11.11
C ASP A 132 -1.59 9.41 -12.36
N ALA A 133 -1.30 8.11 -12.21
CA ALA A 133 -1.43 7.18 -13.32
C ALA A 133 -2.91 6.99 -13.72
N PHE A 134 -3.83 7.11 -12.76
CA PHE A 134 -5.26 6.86 -12.97
C PHE A 134 -5.99 8.05 -13.58
N ALA A 135 -5.47 9.27 -13.42
CA ALA A 135 -5.95 10.46 -14.13
C ALA A 135 -5.46 10.55 -15.59
N ASN A 136 -4.53 9.70 -16.04
CA ASN A 136 -4.08 9.71 -17.43
C ASN A 136 -5.10 8.97 -18.33
N PRO A 137 -5.82 9.69 -19.22
CA PRO A 137 -6.87 9.09 -20.05
C PRO A 137 -6.33 8.14 -21.13
N GLN A 138 -5.02 8.19 -21.44
CA GLN A 138 -4.39 7.25 -22.36
C GLN A 138 -4.14 5.87 -21.72
N LEU A 139 -4.11 5.80 -20.38
CA LEU A 139 -3.76 4.59 -19.64
C LEU A 139 -4.98 3.94 -18.97
N ASN A 140 -5.90 4.75 -18.43
CA ASN A 140 -7.01 4.28 -17.61
C ASN A 140 -8.36 4.83 -18.09
N HIS A 141 -9.35 3.95 -18.18
CA HIS A 141 -10.74 4.28 -18.52
C HIS A 141 -11.76 3.53 -17.65
N HIS A 142 -11.32 2.79 -16.63
CA HIS A 142 -12.17 1.85 -15.91
C HIS A 142 -12.03 1.87 -14.38
N THR A 143 -10.90 2.36 -13.84
CA THR A 143 -10.64 2.34 -12.40
C THR A 143 -10.91 3.70 -11.78
N THR A 144 -11.73 3.73 -10.74
CA THR A 144 -11.89 4.90 -9.86
C THR A 144 -10.97 4.79 -8.65
N VAL A 145 -10.51 5.92 -8.11
CA VAL A 145 -9.56 5.93 -6.98
C VAL A 145 -10.10 6.85 -5.89
N SER A 146 -10.05 6.39 -4.64
CA SER A 146 -10.38 7.18 -3.45
C SER A 146 -9.31 6.96 -2.38
N GLY A 147 -8.84 8.02 -1.75
CA GLY A 147 -7.84 7.97 -0.67
C GLY A 147 -8.38 8.50 0.65
N GLY A 148 -7.63 8.33 1.74
CA GLY A 148 -7.92 8.96 3.02
C GLY A 148 -8.69 8.09 4.02
N VAL A 149 -8.94 6.81 3.71
CA VAL A 149 -9.74 5.94 4.59
C VAL A 149 -8.87 5.41 5.73
N LEU A 150 -9.17 5.79 6.97
CA LEU A 150 -8.31 5.47 8.14
C LEU A 150 -6.85 5.92 7.93
N GLU A 151 -6.68 7.10 7.30
CA GLU A 151 -5.38 7.62 6.90
C GLU A 151 -4.43 7.81 8.09
N ALA A 152 -4.93 8.32 9.22
CA ALA A 152 -4.13 8.57 10.40
C ALA A 152 -3.57 7.26 10.98
N GLU A 153 -4.40 6.23 11.07
CA GLU A 153 -4.06 4.91 11.59
C GLU A 153 -3.09 4.19 10.65
N CYS A 154 -3.36 4.18 9.34
CA CYS A 154 -2.46 3.59 8.34
C CYS A 154 -1.10 4.29 8.34
N GLY A 155 -1.09 5.62 8.38
CA GLY A 155 0.14 6.41 8.41
C GLY A 155 0.92 6.23 9.72
N ALA A 156 0.23 6.05 10.86
CA ALA A 156 0.86 5.78 12.14
C ALA A 156 1.62 4.45 12.15
N ALA A 157 1.04 3.39 11.56
CA ALA A 157 1.67 2.07 11.46
C ALA A 157 3.01 2.11 10.69
N LEU A 158 3.06 2.83 9.57
CA LEU A 158 4.30 3.05 8.80
C LEU A 158 5.34 3.84 9.61
N LYS A 159 4.91 4.93 10.27
CA LYS A 159 5.80 5.79 11.06
C LYS A 159 6.42 5.03 12.23
N SER A 160 5.62 4.25 12.97
CA SER A 160 6.09 3.47 14.12
C SER A 160 7.08 2.40 13.67
N PHE A 161 6.78 1.65 12.62
CA PHE A 161 7.66 0.61 12.07
C PHE A 161 9.05 1.16 11.71
N PHE A 162 9.11 2.26 10.95
CA PHE A 162 10.41 2.83 10.59
C PHE A 162 11.14 3.46 11.78
N ALA A 163 10.42 3.99 12.79
CA ALA A 163 11.03 4.47 14.02
C ALA A 163 11.68 3.33 14.82
N GLU A 164 11.00 2.19 14.93
CA GLU A 164 11.51 0.97 15.56
C GLU A 164 12.75 0.44 14.82
N ARG A 165 12.71 0.33 13.49
CA ARG A 165 13.88 -0.11 12.70
C ARG A 165 15.08 0.81 12.84
N ARG A 166 14.87 2.14 12.84
CA ARG A 166 15.96 3.10 13.05
C ARG A 166 16.57 2.96 14.45
N ARG A 167 15.74 2.71 15.47
CA ARG A 167 16.22 2.46 16.84
C ARG A 167 17.06 1.19 16.91
N ALA A 168 16.53 0.07 16.42
CA ALA A 168 17.23 -1.22 16.41
C ALA A 168 18.56 -1.15 15.64
N SER A 169 18.59 -0.46 14.49
CA SER A 169 19.83 -0.27 13.72
C SER A 169 20.90 0.53 14.49
N ARG A 170 20.50 1.57 15.22
CA ARG A 170 21.43 2.34 16.07
C ARG A 170 21.98 1.50 17.22
N GLU A 171 21.13 0.73 17.87
CA GLU A 171 21.52 -0.17 18.98
C GLU A 171 22.50 -1.24 18.49
N ALA A 172 22.20 -1.90 17.36
CA ALA A 172 23.09 -2.89 16.76
C ALA A 172 24.46 -2.30 16.39
N ARG A 173 24.49 -1.08 15.82
CA ARG A 173 25.74 -0.40 15.47
C ARG A 173 26.54 0.01 16.72
N ALA A 174 25.87 0.47 17.77
CA ALA A 174 26.51 0.80 19.04
C ALA A 174 27.12 -0.45 19.70
N ALA A 175 26.39 -1.56 19.71
CA ALA A 175 26.89 -2.85 20.23
C ALA A 175 28.11 -3.35 19.45
N ALA A 176 28.08 -3.28 18.11
CA ALA A 176 29.22 -3.66 17.26
C ALA A 176 30.45 -2.80 17.52
N CYS A 177 30.29 -1.48 17.71
CA CYS A 177 31.38 -0.57 18.03
C CYS A 177 31.98 -0.86 19.42
N ALA A 178 31.13 -1.15 20.42
CA ALA A 178 31.57 -1.51 21.76
C ALA A 178 32.36 -2.83 21.79
N ALA A 179 31.91 -3.84 21.03
CA ALA A 179 32.62 -5.12 20.90
C ALA A 179 34.02 -4.94 20.27
N ALA A 180 34.12 -4.15 19.20
CA ALA A 180 35.40 -3.88 18.54
C ALA A 180 36.41 -3.11 19.41
N ASN A 181 35.95 -2.36 20.41
CA ASN A 181 36.80 -1.61 21.34
C ASN A 181 37.20 -2.42 22.60
N GLY A 182 36.62 -3.61 22.81
CA GLY A 182 36.88 -4.46 23.97
C GLY A 182 37.98 -5.52 23.77
N GLU A 183 38.47 -5.72 22.55
CA GLU A 183 39.46 -6.76 22.19
C GLU A 183 40.92 -6.26 22.16
N SER A 184 41.20 -5.04 22.62
CA SER A 184 42.56 -4.47 22.67
C SER A 184 43.17 -4.49 24.09
N ALA A 185 43.41 -5.68 24.63
CA ALA A 185 44.35 -5.86 25.74
C ALA A 185 45.52 -6.75 25.28
N PRO A 186 46.72 -6.19 25.01
CA PRO A 186 47.89 -7.02 24.77
C PRO A 186 48.34 -7.66 26.08
N SER A 187 48.55 -8.98 26.03
CA SER A 187 49.22 -9.78 27.05
C SER A 187 50.59 -9.20 27.40
N GLU A 188 50.84 -8.95 28.68
CA GLU A 188 52.15 -8.57 29.22
C GLU A 188 53.22 -9.62 28.87
N PRO A 189 54.40 -9.23 28.38
CA PRO A 189 55.55 -10.12 28.34
C PRO A 189 56.26 -10.16 29.71
N LEU A 190 56.66 -11.38 30.07
CA LEU A 190 57.44 -11.81 31.24
C LEU A 190 58.73 -11.01 31.48
#